data_AF-A0AAU8S8W5-F1
#
_entry.id   AF-A0AAU8S8W5-F1
#
_cell.length_a   1.000
_cell.length_b   1.000
_cell.length_c   1.000
_cell.angle_alpha   90.00
_cell.angle_beta   90.00
_cell.angle_gamma   90.00
#
_symmetry.space_group_name_H-M   'P 1'
#
loop_
_entity.id
_entity.type
_entity.pdbx_description
1 polymer ?
#
loop_
_entity_poly.entity_id
_entity_poly.type
_entity_poly.pdbx_seq_one_letter_code
_entity_poly.pdbx_strand_id
1 'polypeptide(L)'
;MTSGRIIGLLTEIGLQPELLRTAASDWQLRADLGLSSAETFKLQRMLEQLGCVGFSLWGTHDHSLQELEQLIDSAPALARPSAVAASDAARGA
;
A
#
# COMPACT_ATOMS: atom_id res chain seq x y z
N MET A 1 16.92 -5.38 -2.89
CA MET A 1 16.68 -4.22 -1.99
C MET A 1 15.20 -3.93 -2.11
N THR A 2 14.47 -4.08 -1.02
CA THR A 2 13.02 -3.87 -0.99
C THR A 2 12.75 -2.39 -1.24
N SER A 3 11.95 -2.08 -2.26
CA SER A 3 11.70 -0.70 -2.68
C SER A 3 11.04 0.12 -1.56
N GLY A 4 11.28 1.43 -1.55
CA GLY A 4 11.07 2.28 -0.38
C GLY A 4 9.61 2.60 -0.04
N ARG A 5 8.62 2.24 -0.88
CA ARG A 5 7.22 2.64 -0.65
C ARG A 5 6.59 1.86 0.48
N ILE A 6 6.66 0.52 0.47
CA ILE A 6 6.15 -0.29 1.58
C ILE A 6 6.87 0.04 2.89
N ILE A 7 8.18 0.29 2.84
CA ILE A 7 8.98 0.69 4.00
C ILE A 7 8.49 2.02 4.60
N GLY A 8 8.13 2.98 3.75
CA GLY A 8 7.52 4.24 4.18
C GLY A 8 6.20 4.02 4.91
N LEU A 9 5.31 3.20 4.36
CA LEU A 9 4.02 2.85 4.98
C LEU A 9 4.21 2.13 6.32
N LEU A 10 5.14 1.19 6.39
CA LEU A 10 5.45 0.46 7.62
C LEU A 10 6.01 1.39 8.71
N THR A 11 6.81 2.38 8.33
CA THR A 11 7.28 3.41 9.27
C THR A 11 6.11 4.25 9.79
N GLU A 12 5.16 4.61 8.92
CA GLU A 12 3.99 5.43 9.28
C GLU A 12 3.01 4.71 10.22
N ILE A 13 2.87 3.38 10.11
CA ILE A 13 2.06 2.60 11.07
C ILE A 13 2.74 2.40 12.43
N GLY A 14 4.05 2.64 12.52
CA GLY A 14 4.82 2.65 13.77
C GLY A 14 5.98 1.65 13.85
N LEU A 15 6.38 0.98 12.76
CA LEU A 15 7.55 0.10 12.80
C LEU A 15 8.85 0.90 12.91
N GLN A 16 9.83 0.31 13.60
CA GLN A 16 11.13 0.96 13.78
C GLN A 16 11.91 1.00 12.46
N PRO A 17 12.41 2.19 12.04
CA PRO A 17 13.21 2.35 10.83
C PRO A 17 14.47 1.47 10.81
N GLU A 18 15.03 1.17 11.97
CA GLU A 18 16.22 0.32 12.13
C GLU A 18 15.93 -1.13 11.72
N LEU A 19 14.77 -1.66 12.12
CA LEU A 19 14.31 -3.00 11.72
C LEU A 19 14.10 -3.05 10.21
N LEU A 20 13.41 -2.04 9.67
CA LEU A 20 13.08 -1.92 8.25
C LEU A 20 14.32 -1.77 7.36
N ARG A 21 15.41 -1.18 7.86
CA ARG A 21 16.70 -1.09 7.14
C ARG A 21 17.35 -2.45 6.90
N THR A 22 17.08 -3.42 7.77
CA THR A 22 17.62 -4.79 7.65
C THR A 22 16.63 -5.77 7.02
N ALA A 23 15.38 -5.34 6.82
CA ALA A 23 14.32 -6.21 6.32
C ALA A 23 14.61 -6.65 4.89
N ALA A 24 14.65 -7.96 4.68
CA ALA A 24 14.77 -8.55 3.36
C ALA A 24 13.39 -8.60 2.66
N SER A 25 13.39 -8.71 1.34
CA SER A 25 12.16 -8.58 0.55
C SER A 25 11.21 -9.78 0.72
N ASP A 26 11.73 -10.91 1.17
CA ASP A 26 11.00 -12.14 1.50
C ASP A 26 10.41 -12.16 2.92
N TRP A 27 10.73 -11.16 3.75
CA TRP A 27 10.20 -11.08 5.12
C TRP A 27 8.68 -10.92 5.12
N GLN A 28 8.03 -11.71 5.98
CA GLN A 28 6.60 -11.74 6.16
C GLN A 28 6.14 -10.75 7.24
N LEU A 29 4.94 -10.20 7.07
CA LEU A 29 4.40 -9.18 7.98
C LEU A 29 4.22 -9.69 9.41
N ARG A 30 3.67 -10.89 9.61
CA ARG A 30 3.40 -11.40 10.96
C ARG A 30 4.52 -12.29 11.47
N ALA A 31 5.05 -13.17 10.63
CA ALA A 31 6.06 -14.13 11.06
C ALA A 31 7.42 -13.47 11.34
N ASP A 32 7.87 -12.54 10.50
CA ASP A 32 9.19 -11.91 10.63
C ASP A 32 9.13 -10.52 11.26
N LEU A 33 8.19 -9.68 10.81
CA LEU A 33 8.04 -8.31 11.31
C LEU A 33 7.16 -8.21 12.57
N GLY A 34 6.44 -9.27 12.92
CA GLY A 34 5.64 -9.32 14.15
C GLY A 34 4.47 -8.34 14.18
N LEU A 35 3.92 -7.94 13.03
CA LEU A 35 2.81 -6.98 13.00
C LEU A 35 1.63 -7.49 13.83
N SER A 36 1.17 -6.66 14.75
CA SER A 36 -0.07 -6.87 15.47
C SER A 36 -1.30 -6.75 14.55
N SER A 37 -2.43 -7.29 15.00
CA SER A 37 -3.70 -7.14 14.29
C SER A 37 -4.08 -5.67 14.05
N ALA A 38 -3.72 -4.77 14.98
CA ALA A 38 -4.00 -3.34 14.84
C ALA A 38 -3.10 -2.67 13.78
N GLU A 39 -1.81 -3.02 13.73
CA GLU A 39 -0.89 -2.52 12.71
C GLU A 39 -1.25 -3.07 11.33
N THR A 40 -1.61 -4.35 11.25
CA THR A 40 -2.10 -5.00 10.04
C THR A 40 -3.36 -4.30 9.51
N PHE A 41 -4.28 -3.90 10.40
CA PHE A 41 -5.46 -3.13 10.00
C PHE A 41 -5.10 -1.77 9.41
N LYS A 42 -4.21 -1.04 10.07
CA LYS A 42 -3.76 0.29 9.61
C LYS A 42 -3.11 0.17 8.24
N LEU A 43 -2.24 -0.83 8.06
CA LEU A 43 -1.59 -1.09 6.77
C LEU A 43 -2.61 -1.39 5.67
N GLN A 44 -3.60 -2.25 5.93
CA GLN A 44 -4.68 -2.55 4.98
C GLN A 44 -5.41 -1.27 4.55
N ARG A 45 -5.75 -0.39 5.50
CA ARG A 45 -6.43 0.88 5.21
C ARG A 45 -5.58 1.82 4.35
N MET A 46 -4.28 1.88 4.61
CA MET A 46 -3.36 2.72 3.81
C MET A 46 -3.21 2.19 2.39
N LEU A 47 -3.11 0.86 2.21
CA LEU A 47 -3.07 0.23 0.89
C LEU A 47 -4.35 0.49 0.10
N GLU A 48 -5.52 0.39 0.74
CA GLU A 48 -6.81 0.73 0.14
C GLU A 48 -6.87 2.20 -0.31
N GLN A 49 -6.34 3.13 0.49
CA GLN A 49 -6.26 4.56 0.15
C GLN A 49 -5.35 4.83 -1.06
N LEU A 50 -4.34 3.99 -1.28
CA LEU A 50 -3.48 4.03 -2.47
C LEU A 50 -4.15 3.44 -3.72
N GLY A 51 -5.36 2.91 -3.59
CA GLY A 51 -6.08 2.25 -4.69
C GLY A 51 -5.73 0.78 -4.86
N CYS A 52 -5.02 0.18 -3.90
CA CYS A 52 -4.76 -1.26 -3.86
C CYS A 52 -6.03 -1.98 -3.38
N VAL A 53 -6.95 -2.24 -4.31
CA VAL A 53 -8.24 -2.89 -4.03
C VAL A 53 -8.23 -4.37 -4.39
N GLY A 54 -9.10 -5.17 -3.76
CA GLY A 54 -9.23 -6.61 -4.04
C GLY A 54 -8.24 -7.50 -3.28
N PHE A 55 -7.54 -6.93 -2.31
CA PHE A 55 -6.53 -7.61 -1.49
C PHE A 55 -6.91 -7.57 -0.01
N SER A 56 -6.49 -8.57 0.76
CA SER A 56 -6.77 -8.66 2.20
C SER A 56 -5.57 -9.18 2.99
N LEU A 57 -5.10 -8.35 3.93
CA LEU A 57 -4.13 -8.72 4.96
C LEU A 57 -4.74 -9.52 6.12
N TRP A 58 -6.05 -9.74 6.12
CA TRP A 58 -6.78 -10.43 7.20
C TRP A 58 -6.94 -11.92 6.96
N GLY A 59 -6.48 -12.42 5.82
CA GLY A 59 -6.51 -13.84 5.49
C GLY A 59 -5.54 -14.67 6.32
N THR A 60 -5.51 -15.96 5.99
CA THR A 60 -4.52 -16.92 6.47
C THR A 60 -3.16 -16.78 5.79
N HIS A 61 -3.10 -16.04 4.68
CA HIS A 61 -1.86 -15.75 3.96
C HIS A 61 -1.10 -14.62 4.64
N ASP A 62 0.13 -14.91 5.05
CA ASP A 62 1.06 -13.90 5.54
C ASP A 62 1.86 -13.37 4.36
N HIS A 63 1.68 -12.08 4.08
CA HIS A 63 2.24 -11.45 2.87
C HIS A 63 3.67 -11.02 3.12
N SER A 64 4.52 -11.21 2.12
CA SER A 64 5.90 -10.73 2.10
C SER A 64 5.97 -9.26 1.71
N LEU A 65 7.05 -8.59 2.12
CA LEU A 65 7.30 -7.20 1.69
C LEU A 65 7.35 -7.04 0.18
N GLN A 66 7.90 -8.03 -0.54
CA GLN A 66 7.97 -8.03 -1.99
C GLN A 66 6.58 -8.09 -2.63
N GLU A 67 5.67 -8.94 -2.13
CA GLU A 67 4.30 -9.03 -2.65
C GLU A 67 3.55 -7.71 -2.47
N LEU A 68 3.71 -7.05 -1.32
CA LEU A 68 3.07 -5.77 -1.04
C LEU A 68 3.64 -4.64 -1.91
N GLU A 69 4.95 -4.63 -2.14
CA GLU A 69 5.55 -3.64 -3.02
C GLU A 69 5.05 -3.82 -4.46
N GLN A 70 4.97 -5.07 -4.95
CA GLN A 70 4.40 -5.37 -6.25
C GLN A 70 2.93 -4.97 -6.34
N LEU A 71 2.17 -5.13 -5.26
CA LEU A 71 0.78 -4.68 -5.16
C LEU A 71 0.68 -3.16 -5.30
N ILE A 72 1.55 -2.41 -4.61
CA ILE A 72 1.61 -0.94 -4.67
C ILE A 72 2.04 -0.46 -6.05
N ASP A 73 3.00 -1.14 -6.69
CA ASP A 73 3.47 -0.80 -8.04
C ASP A 73 2.46 -1.17 -9.13
N SER A 74 1.67 -2.23 -8.90
CA SER A 74 0.59 -2.66 -9.79
C SER A 74 -0.71 -1.92 -9.56
N ALA A 75 -0.85 -1.22 -8.41
CA ALA A 75 -1.98 -0.38 -8.15
C ALA A 75 -2.05 0.66 -9.27
N PRO A 76 -3.21 0.79 -9.95
CA PRO A 76 -3.34 1.82 -10.95
C PRO A 76 -3.12 3.14 -10.23
N ALA A 77 -1.99 3.79 -10.49
CA ALA A 77 -1.61 5.07 -9.90
C ALA A 77 -2.85 5.95 -10.02
N LEU A 78 -3.56 6.14 -8.91
CA LEU A 78 -4.95 6.57 -8.90
C LEU A 78 -5.03 7.75 -9.85
N ALA A 79 -5.72 7.51 -10.97
CA ALA A 79 -5.98 8.51 -11.98
C ALA A 79 -6.42 9.74 -11.19
N ARG A 80 -5.73 10.88 -11.42
CA ARG A 80 -6.22 12.19 -11.01
C ARG A 80 -7.74 12.19 -11.10
N PRO A 81 -8.48 12.76 -10.14
CA PRO A 81 -9.93 12.90 -10.30
C PRO A 81 -10.17 13.48 -11.68
N SER A 82 -10.66 12.62 -12.58
CA SER A 82 -10.94 12.98 -13.96
C SER A 82 -12.24 13.77 -13.88
N ALA A 83 -12.12 15.03 -13.48
CA ALA A 83 -13.14 16.04 -13.72
C ALA A 83 -13.06 16.46 -15.19
N VAL A 84 -13.22 15.47 -16.09
CA VAL A 84 -13.71 15.69 -17.43
C VAL A 84 -15.24 15.78 -17.33
N ALA A 85 -15.73 16.93 -16.88
CA ALA A 85 -17.15 17.24 -16.94
C ALA A 85 -17.38 18.76 -16.93
N ALA A 86 -16.77 19.48 -17.89
CA ALA A 86 -17.23 20.80 -18.31
C ALA A 86 -16.64 21.18 -19.68
N SER A 87 -16.77 20.30 -20.68
CA SER A 87 -16.69 20.69 -22.09
C SER A 87 -18.06 20.46 -22.73
N ASP A 88 -19.05 21.27 -22.33
CA ASP A 88 -20.22 21.56 -23.18
C ASP A 88 -20.97 22.81 -22.67
N ALA A 89 -20.40 24.00 -22.91
CA ALA A 89 -21.14 25.28 -22.80
C ALA A 89 -20.55 26.39 -23.68
N ALA A 90 -19.83 26.03 -24.75
CA ALA A 90 -19.29 26.98 -25.72
C ALA A 90 -19.73 26.59 -27.13
N ARG A 91 -21.05 26.47 -27.34
CA ARG A 91 -21.63 26.45 -28.68
C ARG A 91 -23.06 26.98 -28.64
N GLY A 92 -23.24 28.21 -29.10
CA GLY A 92 -24.53 28.68 -29.62
C GLY A 92 -25.02 30.01 -29.09
N ALA A 93 -25.04 30.97 -30.02
CA ALA A 93 -25.79 32.24 -30.04
C ALA A 93 -25.19 33.42 -29.26
#